data_AF-A0A3R9HQ51-F1
#
_entry.id   AF-A0A3R9HQ51-F1
#
_cell.length_a   1.000
_cell.length_b   1.000
_cell.length_c   1.000
_cell.angle_alpha   90.00
_cell.angle_beta   90.00
_cell.angle_gamma   90.00
#
_symmetry.space_group_name_H-M   'P 1'
#
loop_
_entity.id
_entity.type
_entity.pdbx_description
1 polymer ?
#
loop_
_entity_poly.entity_id
_entity_poly.type
_entity_poly.pdbx_seq_one_letter_code
_entity_poly.pdbx_strand_id
1 'polypeptide(L)'
;MELKFKETNKTFHKIVEFKGEKYLLDMTSISPKTYFWGYLPSEITAKCLKLDKRDTRFESVAPTMTKSIGIGIGVAIGGACYGIVTNAFKSYDISHNISFKLGLFVLFIALAYLTFRFIAFVVRHNLQQKLSSKETKYQIVFKLARPQRQLKLYKLLPILFVMVIGCLGFYIFTDNGTEASILIINSILFLGFFTVILGMLPLRESYEKQEIIFDGIEKL
;
A
#
# COMPACT_ATOMS: atom_id res chain seq x y z
N MET A 1 28.72 1.04 2.49
CA MET A 1 27.94 1.23 3.74
C MET A 1 26.73 0.33 3.64
N GLU A 2 26.56 -0.61 4.56
CA GLU A 2 25.50 -1.63 4.44
C GLU A 2 24.35 -1.30 5.39
N LEU A 3 23.14 -1.26 4.84
CA LEU A 3 21.90 -0.97 5.54
C LEU A 3 21.13 -2.28 5.69
N LYS A 4 20.80 -2.67 6.93
CA LYS A 4 20.12 -3.95 7.18
C LYS A 4 18.64 -3.71 7.44
N PHE A 5 17.79 -4.36 6.65
CA PHE A 5 16.33 -4.34 6.84
C PHE A 5 15.89 -5.54 7.67
N LYS A 6 15.08 -5.28 8.69
CA LYS A 6 14.40 -6.29 9.50
C LYS A 6 12.88 -6.08 9.42
N GLU A 7 12.15 -7.20 9.43
CA GLU A 7 10.69 -7.17 9.47
C GLU A 7 10.19 -6.70 10.84
N THR A 8 8.98 -6.17 10.86
CA THR A 8 8.32 -5.65 12.07
C THR A 8 6.89 -6.19 12.15
N ASN A 9 6.31 -6.16 13.34
CA ASN A 9 4.90 -6.50 13.56
C ASN A 9 3.91 -5.42 13.04
N LYS A 10 4.37 -4.44 12.27
CA LYS A 10 3.58 -3.34 11.70
C LYS A 10 3.66 -3.35 10.18
N THR A 11 2.52 -3.59 9.52
CA THR A 11 2.40 -3.78 8.07
C THR A 11 3.12 -2.73 7.20
N PHE A 12 3.14 -1.47 7.62
CA PHE A 12 3.69 -0.35 6.82
C PHE A 12 5.05 0.17 7.29
N HIS A 13 5.64 -0.48 8.28
CA HIS A 13 6.92 -0.05 8.82
C HIS A 13 7.96 -1.14 8.57
N LYS A 14 9.24 -0.79 8.64
CA LYS A 14 10.35 -1.75 8.73
C LYS A 14 11.37 -1.25 9.73
N ILE A 15 12.14 -2.17 10.31
CA ILE A 15 13.29 -1.82 11.13
C ILE A 15 14.50 -1.71 10.21
N VAL A 16 15.25 -0.62 10.35
CA VAL A 16 16.48 -0.35 9.62
C VAL A 16 17.62 -0.21 10.63
N GLU A 17 18.71 -0.94 10.40
CA GLU A 17 19.92 -0.85 11.21
C GLU A 17 21.06 -0.23 10.39
N PHE A 18 21.68 0.81 10.94
CA PHE A 18 22.80 1.52 10.33
C PHE A 18 23.81 1.93 11.40
N LYS A 19 25.08 1.56 11.22
CA LYS A 19 26.19 1.85 12.18
C LYS A 19 25.85 1.48 13.64
N GLY A 20 25.10 0.40 13.85
CA GLY A 20 24.69 -0.07 15.17
C GLY A 20 23.57 0.75 15.83
N GLU A 21 22.97 1.71 15.12
CA GLU A 21 21.76 2.42 15.50
C GLU A 21 20.54 1.81 14.81
N LYS A 22 19.38 1.89 15.48
CA LYS A 22 18.13 1.27 15.04
C LYS A 22 17.10 2.34 14.71
N TYR A 23 16.42 2.19 13.58
CA TYR A 23 15.42 3.13 13.10
C TYR A 23 14.14 2.39 12.70
N LEU A 24 12.98 2.95 13.05
CA LEU A 24 11.69 2.54 12.54
C LEU A 24 11.37 3.36 11.29
N LEU A 25 11.45 2.72 10.14
CA LEU A 25 11.17 3.33 8.84
C LEU A 25 9.67 3.25 8.52
N ASP A 26 9.06 4.37 8.13
CA ASP A 26 7.68 4.41 7.63
C ASP A 26 7.67 4.35 6.10
N MET A 27 7.28 3.20 5.54
CA MET A 27 7.23 2.98 4.09
C MET A 27 6.16 3.83 3.39
N THR A 28 5.09 4.19 4.10
CA THR A 28 4.03 5.03 3.52
C THR A 28 4.47 6.49 3.40
N SER A 29 5.62 6.87 3.99
CA SER A 29 6.14 8.24 3.97
C SER A 29 7.11 8.50 2.81
N ILE A 30 7.41 7.48 2.01
CA ILE A 30 8.32 7.59 0.87
C ILE A 30 7.90 8.72 -0.07
N SER A 31 8.85 9.55 -0.45
CA SER A 31 8.74 10.67 -1.36
C SER A 31 9.88 10.65 -2.38
N PRO A 32 9.65 11.03 -3.65
CA PRO A 32 8.35 11.39 -4.24
C PRO A 32 7.48 10.16 -4.55
N LYS A 33 6.15 10.34 -4.59
CA LYS A 33 5.20 9.24 -4.87
C LYS A 33 5.31 8.67 -6.28
N THR A 34 5.92 9.40 -7.20
CA THR A 34 6.21 8.94 -8.57
C THR A 34 7.15 7.74 -8.61
N TYR A 35 7.93 7.51 -7.55
CA TYR A 35 8.75 6.31 -7.37
C TYR A 35 7.95 5.02 -7.48
N PHE A 36 6.76 4.99 -6.87
CA PHE A 36 5.84 3.85 -6.95
C PHE A 36 5.25 3.69 -8.36
N TRP A 37 5.25 4.78 -9.14
CA TRP A 37 4.73 4.86 -10.50
C TRP A 37 5.81 4.63 -11.59
N GLY A 38 6.98 4.09 -11.20
CA GLY A 38 8.00 3.60 -12.14
C GLY A 38 8.94 4.68 -12.65
N TYR A 39 8.70 5.93 -12.23
CA TYR A 39 9.63 7.02 -12.43
C TYR A 39 10.73 6.93 -11.38
N LEU A 40 12.00 6.97 -11.79
CA LEU A 40 13.12 7.01 -10.85
C LEU A 40 13.53 8.46 -10.60
N PRO A 41 13.08 9.08 -9.49
CA PRO A 41 13.59 10.38 -9.09
C PRO A 41 15.09 10.27 -8.76
N SER A 42 15.81 11.38 -8.85
CA SER A 42 17.22 11.45 -8.45
C SER A 42 17.44 11.10 -6.98
N GLU A 43 16.45 11.45 -6.15
CA GLU A 43 16.47 11.26 -4.70
C GLU A 43 15.14 10.67 -4.23
N ILE A 44 15.24 9.69 -3.34
CA ILE A 44 14.11 9.04 -2.68
C ILE A 44 14.32 9.19 -1.18
N THR A 45 13.32 9.73 -0.51
CA THR A 45 13.39 10.01 0.92
C THR A 45 12.26 9.31 1.65
N ALA A 46 12.51 8.88 2.88
CA ALA A 46 11.49 8.31 3.73
C ALA A 46 11.73 8.74 5.18
N LYS A 47 10.65 8.95 5.92
CA LYS A 47 10.72 9.32 7.33
C LYS A 47 11.00 8.09 8.17
N CYS A 48 11.88 8.24 9.15
CA CYS A 48 12.16 7.22 10.14
C CYS A 48 12.25 7.83 11.55
N LEU A 49 12.03 6.99 12.55
CA LEU A 49 12.13 7.35 13.96
C LEU A 49 13.28 6.56 14.57
N LYS A 50 14.13 7.22 15.35
CA LYS A 50 15.21 6.52 16.03
C LYS A 50 14.64 5.73 17.21
N LEU A 51 14.87 4.42 17.21
CA LEU A 51 14.50 3.53 18.30
C LEU A 51 15.70 3.35 19.25
N ASP A 52 15.42 3.08 20.51
CA ASP A 52 16.43 2.57 21.43
C ASP A 52 16.87 1.17 20.95
N LYS A 53 18.17 0.86 21.08
CA LYS A 53 18.75 -0.43 20.71
C LYS A 53 18.11 -1.58 21.47
N ARG A 54 17.64 -1.33 22.69
CA ARG A 54 16.97 -2.33 23.54
C ARG A 54 15.47 -2.44 23.28
N ASP A 55 14.89 -1.58 22.45
CA ASP A 55 13.44 -1.58 22.19
C ASP A 55 13.07 -2.69 21.21
N THR A 56 12.38 -3.72 21.73
CA THR A 56 11.90 -4.88 20.98
C THR A 56 10.40 -4.82 20.70
N ARG A 57 9.69 -3.74 21.07
CA ARG A 57 8.21 -3.63 20.93
C ARG A 57 7.73 -3.75 19.48
N PHE A 58 8.61 -3.42 18.52
CA PHE A 58 8.37 -3.48 17.08
C PHE A 58 9.00 -4.71 16.43
N GLU A 59 9.75 -5.51 17.18
CA GLU A 59 10.28 -6.78 16.72
C GLU A 59 9.18 -7.86 16.78
N SER A 60 9.32 -8.87 15.93
CA SER A 60 8.27 -9.83 15.63
C SER A 60 7.83 -10.65 16.84
N VAL A 61 6.65 -10.36 17.37
CA VAL A 61 5.70 -11.35 17.87
C VAL A 61 4.44 -11.20 17.02
N ALA A 62 4.06 -12.27 16.30
CA ALA A 62 3.00 -12.24 15.30
C ALA A 62 1.71 -11.60 15.86
N PRO A 63 1.01 -10.73 15.10
CA PRO A 63 -0.27 -10.21 15.56
C PRO A 63 -1.31 -11.35 15.62
N THR A 64 -1.82 -11.60 16.81
CA THR A 64 -2.87 -12.58 17.14
C THR A 64 -4.27 -12.09 16.74
N MET A 65 -4.46 -11.59 15.52
CA MET A 65 -5.82 -11.63 14.98
C MET A 65 -5.98 -13.02 14.39
N THR A 66 -6.79 -13.86 15.04
CA THR A 66 -7.15 -15.18 14.51
C THR A 66 -7.68 -14.96 13.10
N LYS A 67 -7.05 -15.62 12.11
CA LYS A 67 -7.37 -15.45 10.68
C LYS A 67 -8.88 -15.56 10.42
N SER A 68 -9.61 -16.34 11.23
CA SER A 68 -11.06 -16.48 11.21
C SER A 68 -11.85 -15.21 11.52
N ILE A 69 -11.43 -14.38 12.49
CA ILE A 69 -12.13 -13.13 12.85
C ILE A 69 -12.00 -12.11 11.71
N GLY A 70 -10.80 -12.00 11.15
CA GLY A 70 -10.55 -11.11 10.00
C GLY A 70 -11.38 -11.50 8.78
N ILE A 71 -11.49 -12.80 8.49
CA ILE A 71 -12.33 -13.31 7.40
C ILE A 71 -13.81 -13.03 7.68
N GLY A 72 -14.30 -13.26 8.91
CA GLY A 72 -15.69 -13.01 9.28
C GLY A 72 -16.11 -11.56 9.11
N ILE A 73 -15.28 -10.61 9.56
CA ILE A 73 -15.52 -9.17 9.36
C ILE A 73 -15.51 -8.81 7.87
N GLY A 74 -14.55 -9.36 7.11
CA GLY A 74 -14.44 -9.13 5.66
C GLY A 74 -15.68 -9.60 4.90
N VAL A 75 -16.20 -10.78 5.21
CA VAL A 75 -17.42 -11.33 4.58
C VAL A 75 -18.65 -10.49 4.91
N ALA A 76 -18.82 -10.08 6.18
CA ALA A 76 -19.96 -9.26 6.60
C ALA A 76 -19.98 -7.90 5.89
N ILE A 77 -18.84 -7.21 5.84
CA ILE A 77 -18.70 -5.93 5.13
C ILE A 77 -18.91 -6.13 3.63
N GLY A 78 -18.32 -7.16 3.04
CA GLY A 78 -18.47 -7.49 1.62
C GLY A 78 -19.93 -7.74 1.23
N GLY A 79 -20.67 -8.49 2.05
CA GLY A 79 -22.09 -8.75 1.83
C GLY A 79 -22.95 -7.49 1.94
N ALA A 80 -22.70 -6.63 2.94
CA ALA A 80 -23.40 -5.35 3.08
C ALA A 80 -23.14 -4.42 1.88
N CYS A 81 -21.88 -4.30 1.47
CA CYS A 81 -21.51 -3.54 0.27
C CYS A 81 -22.19 -4.11 -0.98
N TYR A 82 -22.21 -5.43 -1.16
CA TYR A 82 -22.91 -6.06 -2.28
C TYR A 82 -24.39 -5.72 -2.31
N GLY A 83 -25.08 -5.76 -1.17
CA GLY A 83 -26.49 -5.37 -1.08
C GLY A 83 -26.72 -3.91 -1.47
N ILE A 84 -25.92 -2.99 -0.95
CA ILE A 84 -26.02 -1.55 -1.26
C ILE A 84 -25.80 -1.30 -2.76
N VAL A 85 -24.74 -1.87 -3.33
CA VAL A 85 -24.39 -1.69 -4.74
C VAL A 85 -25.44 -2.31 -5.65
N THR A 86 -25.86 -3.54 -5.37
CA THR A 86 -26.89 -4.22 -6.18
C THR A 86 -28.22 -3.46 -6.16
N ASN A 87 -28.60 -2.92 -5.00
CA ASN A 87 -29.81 -2.09 -4.90
C ASN A 87 -29.66 -0.80 -5.70
N ALA A 88 -28.49 -0.14 -5.67
CA ALA A 88 -28.24 1.04 -6.48
C ALA A 88 -28.31 0.74 -7.99
N PHE A 89 -27.78 -0.41 -8.44
CA PHE A 89 -27.87 -0.81 -9.85
C PHE A 89 -29.32 -1.00 -10.30
N LYS A 90 -30.15 -1.64 -9.45
CA LYS A 90 -31.58 -1.86 -9.72
C LYS A 90 -32.40 -0.57 -9.69
N SER A 91 -32.14 0.32 -8.73
CA SER A 91 -32.93 1.55 -8.56
C SER A 91 -32.66 2.60 -9.64
N TYR A 92 -31.46 2.62 -10.23
CA TYR A 92 -31.05 3.66 -11.18
C TYR A 92 -30.84 3.15 -12.62
N ASP A 93 -31.24 1.90 -12.92
CA ASP A 93 -31.05 1.24 -14.23
C ASP A 93 -29.62 1.39 -14.80
N ILE A 94 -28.65 1.32 -13.90
CA ILE A 94 -27.22 1.57 -14.19
C ILE A 94 -26.68 0.55 -15.19
N SER A 95 -27.26 -0.65 -15.18
CA SER A 95 -26.91 -1.78 -16.06
C SER A 95 -26.99 -1.40 -17.55
N HIS A 96 -27.90 -0.52 -17.94
CA HIS A 96 -28.05 -0.14 -19.35
C HIS A 96 -27.18 1.06 -19.77
N ASN A 97 -26.61 1.80 -18.81
CA ASN A 97 -25.85 3.02 -19.11
C ASN A 97 -24.35 2.83 -18.92
N ILE A 98 -23.65 2.63 -20.04
CA ILE A 98 -22.19 2.43 -20.12
C ILE A 98 -21.42 3.56 -19.41
N SER A 99 -21.88 4.81 -19.50
CA SER A 99 -21.20 5.95 -18.87
C SER A 99 -21.26 5.86 -17.35
N PHE A 100 -22.41 5.47 -16.78
CA PHE A 100 -22.53 5.25 -15.33
C PHE A 100 -21.71 4.04 -14.87
N LYS A 101 -21.67 2.95 -15.66
CA LYS A 101 -20.79 1.81 -15.38
C LYS A 101 -19.33 2.25 -15.29
N LEU A 102 -18.82 2.95 -16.31
CA LEU A 102 -17.44 3.43 -16.31
C LEU A 102 -17.16 4.35 -15.12
N GLY A 103 -18.08 5.26 -14.80
CA GLY A 103 -17.98 6.13 -13.63
C GLY A 103 -17.88 5.35 -12.31
N LEU A 104 -18.73 4.34 -12.12
CA LEU A 104 -18.70 3.47 -10.95
C LEU A 104 -17.42 2.64 -10.86
N PHE A 105 -16.94 2.13 -11.98
CA PHE A 105 -15.69 1.38 -12.03
C PHE A 105 -14.52 2.22 -11.51
N VAL A 106 -14.38 3.45 -12.00
CA VAL A 106 -13.35 4.39 -11.54
C VAL A 106 -13.59 4.80 -10.09
N LEU A 107 -14.84 5.03 -9.69
CA LEU A 107 -15.20 5.38 -8.31
C LEU A 107 -14.74 4.30 -7.32
N PHE A 108 -14.91 3.02 -7.65
CA PHE A 108 -14.50 1.92 -6.77
C PHE A 108 -12.98 1.81 -6.63
N ILE A 109 -12.23 2.12 -7.70
CA ILE A 109 -10.76 2.24 -7.63
C ILE A 109 -10.38 3.41 -6.71
N ALA A 110 -11.05 4.56 -6.83
CA ALA A 110 -10.82 5.71 -5.97
C ALA A 110 -11.16 5.41 -4.49
N LEU A 111 -12.26 4.71 -4.24
CA LEU A 111 -12.64 4.24 -2.90
C LEU A 111 -11.59 3.29 -2.32
N ALA A 112 -11.10 2.32 -3.10
CA ALA A 112 -10.02 1.43 -2.65
C ALA A 112 -8.75 2.20 -2.25
N TYR A 113 -8.39 3.23 -3.02
CA TYR A 113 -7.26 4.10 -2.68
C TYR A 113 -7.51 4.91 -1.39
N LEU A 114 -8.72 5.46 -1.22
CA LEU A 114 -9.10 6.16 0.01
C LEU A 114 -9.08 5.24 1.23
N THR A 115 -9.60 4.01 1.10
CA THR A 115 -9.55 2.98 2.15
C THR A 115 -8.11 2.66 2.51
N PHE A 116 -7.22 2.45 1.54
CA PHE A 116 -5.79 2.29 1.80
C PHE A 116 -5.23 3.48 2.59
N ARG A 117 -5.52 4.71 2.16
CA ARG A 117 -5.01 5.92 2.83
C ARG A 117 -5.52 6.03 4.26
N PHE A 118 -6.78 5.66 4.49
CA PHE A 118 -7.37 5.61 5.82
C PHE A 118 -6.69 4.56 6.71
N ILE A 119 -6.49 3.34 6.22
CA ILE A 119 -5.78 2.29 6.97
C ILE A 119 -4.35 2.74 7.32
N ALA A 120 -3.62 3.30 6.35
CA ALA A 120 -2.27 3.84 6.57
C ALA A 120 -2.26 4.96 7.62
N PHE A 121 -3.24 5.86 7.58
CA PHE A 121 -3.42 6.92 8.57
C PHE A 121 -3.67 6.35 9.98
N VAL A 122 -4.60 5.41 10.12
CA VAL A 122 -4.93 4.77 11.41
C VAL A 122 -3.70 4.05 11.98
N VAL A 123 -2.95 3.31 11.16
CA VAL A 123 -1.72 2.63 11.60
C VAL A 123 -0.68 3.64 12.09
N ARG A 124 -0.46 4.73 11.36
CA ARG A 124 0.48 5.79 11.75
C ARG A 124 0.07 6.47 13.05
N HIS A 125 -1.20 6.84 13.18
CA HIS A 125 -1.71 7.51 14.36
C HIS A 125 -1.57 6.63 15.60
N ASN A 126 -1.96 5.34 15.50
CA ASN A 126 -1.78 4.37 16.57
C ASN A 126 -0.31 4.15 16.97
N LEU A 127 0.61 4.29 16.02
CA LEU A 127 2.05 4.22 16.32
C LEU A 127 2.55 5.47 17.00
N GLN A 128 2.16 6.65 16.53
CA GLN A 128 2.54 7.92 17.15
C GLN A 128 2.02 8.06 18.58
N GLN A 129 0.88 7.46 18.93
CA GLN A 129 0.41 7.42 20.32
C GLN A 129 1.26 6.52 21.22
N LYS A 130 1.88 5.48 20.67
CA LYS A 130 2.73 4.53 21.42
C LYS A 130 4.18 5.00 21.55
N LEU A 131 4.63 5.81 20.60
CA LEU A 131 5.96 6.41 20.58
C LEU A 131 5.88 7.74 21.35
N SER A 132 6.75 7.95 22.33
CA SER A 132 6.68 9.18 23.13
C SER A 132 7.01 10.37 22.23
N SER A 133 6.34 11.53 22.42
CA SER A 133 6.49 12.71 21.54
C SER A 133 7.92 13.28 21.45
N LYS A 134 8.85 12.77 22.28
CA LYS A 134 10.28 13.11 22.32
C LYS A 134 11.14 12.36 21.29
N GLU A 135 10.61 11.41 20.54
CA GLU A 135 11.42 10.68 19.56
C GLU A 135 11.90 11.59 18.43
N THR A 136 13.22 11.57 18.22
CA THR A 136 13.84 12.38 17.17
C THR A 136 13.46 11.82 15.80
N LYS A 137 12.86 12.67 14.98
CA LYS A 137 12.50 12.34 13.60
C LYS A 137 13.74 12.43 12.74
N TYR A 138 13.91 11.44 11.89
CA TYR A 138 14.98 11.37 10.90
C TYR A 138 14.36 11.14 9.52
N GLN A 139 15.16 11.42 8.51
CA GLN A 139 14.85 11.14 7.12
C GLN A 139 15.98 10.31 6.54
N ILE A 140 15.64 9.12 6.04
CA ILE A 140 16.57 8.32 5.27
C ILE A 140 16.54 8.79 3.81
N VAL A 141 17.72 8.95 3.22
CA VAL A 141 17.92 9.44 1.86
C VAL A 141 18.60 8.35 1.03
N PHE A 142 18.02 8.08 -0.14
CA PHE A 142 18.55 7.19 -1.15
C PHE A 142 18.77 7.96 -2.44
N LYS A 143 19.91 7.71 -3.09
CA LYS A 143 20.23 8.20 -4.43
C LYS A 143 20.10 7.09 -5.45
N LEU A 144 19.86 7.48 -6.68
CA LEU A 144 19.76 6.52 -7.77
C LEU A 144 21.14 5.93 -8.13
N ALA A 145 21.25 4.60 -8.25
CA ALA A 145 22.54 3.92 -8.51
C ALA A 145 23.07 4.14 -9.94
N ARG A 146 22.17 4.16 -10.92
CA ARG A 146 22.44 4.41 -12.34
C ARG A 146 21.23 5.12 -12.97
N PRO A 147 21.41 5.93 -14.02
CA PRO A 147 20.31 6.45 -14.83
C PRO A 147 19.66 5.31 -15.62
N GLN A 148 19.00 4.41 -14.93
CA GLN A 148 18.29 3.29 -15.50
C GLN A 148 16.84 3.71 -15.68
N ARG A 149 16.35 3.66 -16.92
CA ARG A 149 15.08 4.27 -17.32
C ARG A 149 13.83 3.58 -16.73
N GLN A 150 13.97 2.39 -16.12
CA GLN A 150 12.87 1.54 -15.66
C GLN A 150 13.32 0.64 -14.48
N LEU A 151 12.56 0.61 -13.37
CA LEU A 151 12.74 -0.31 -12.23
C LEU A 151 12.27 -1.73 -12.61
N LYS A 152 12.95 -2.80 -12.19
CA LYS A 152 12.47 -4.18 -12.45
C LYS A 152 11.22 -4.55 -11.64
N LEU A 153 10.94 -3.83 -10.55
CA LEU A 153 9.72 -3.99 -9.74
C LEU A 153 8.44 -3.76 -10.55
N TYR A 154 8.53 -3.05 -11.69
CA TYR A 154 7.42 -2.74 -12.58
C TYR A 154 6.85 -3.92 -13.36
N LYS A 155 7.45 -5.12 -13.28
CA LYS A 155 6.89 -6.31 -13.95
C LYS A 155 5.49 -6.72 -13.44
N LEU A 156 5.11 -6.32 -12.24
CA LEU A 156 3.77 -6.58 -11.69
C LEU A 156 2.69 -5.64 -12.23
N LEU A 157 3.07 -4.46 -12.73
CA LEU A 157 2.12 -3.46 -13.23
C LEU A 157 1.38 -3.91 -14.49
N PRO A 158 2.04 -4.52 -15.50
CA PRO A 158 1.36 -5.09 -16.66
C PRO A 158 0.38 -6.20 -16.28
N ILE A 159 0.71 -7.03 -15.29
CA ILE A 159 -0.18 -8.11 -14.81
C ILE A 159 -1.45 -7.51 -14.20
N LEU A 160 -1.31 -6.48 -13.36
CA LEU A 160 -2.46 -5.74 -12.84
C LEU A 160 -3.29 -5.15 -13.98
N PHE A 161 -2.63 -4.49 -14.94
CA PHE A 161 -3.32 -3.80 -16.03
C PHE A 161 -4.16 -4.76 -16.88
N VAL A 162 -3.62 -5.94 -17.22
CA VAL A 162 -4.36 -7.00 -17.92
C VAL A 162 -5.56 -7.46 -17.10
N MET A 163 -5.39 -7.66 -15.79
CA MET A 163 -6.49 -8.10 -14.91
C MET A 163 -7.59 -7.05 -14.79
N VAL A 164 -7.22 -5.77 -14.67
CA VAL A 164 -8.16 -4.64 -14.58
C VAL A 164 -8.94 -4.48 -15.88
N ILE A 165 -8.27 -4.57 -17.04
CA ILE A 165 -8.95 -4.55 -18.35
C ILE A 165 -9.91 -5.73 -18.48
N GLY A 166 -9.48 -6.93 -18.05
CA GLY A 166 -10.36 -8.10 -18.01
C GLY A 166 -11.60 -7.86 -17.16
N CYS A 167 -11.43 -7.41 -15.92
CA CYS A 167 -12.54 -7.07 -15.03
C CYS A 167 -13.45 -5.99 -15.61
N LEU A 168 -12.89 -4.96 -16.25
CA LEU A 168 -13.65 -3.92 -16.91
C LEU A 168 -14.48 -4.47 -18.07
N GLY A 169 -13.88 -5.31 -18.92
CA GLY A 169 -14.59 -5.97 -20.03
C GLY A 169 -15.77 -6.80 -19.52
N PHE A 170 -15.53 -7.71 -18.58
CA PHE A 170 -16.60 -8.51 -17.97
C PHE A 170 -17.69 -7.63 -17.34
N TYR A 171 -17.30 -6.58 -16.64
CA TYR A 171 -18.23 -5.66 -15.98
C TYR A 171 -19.13 -4.91 -16.99
N ILE A 172 -18.59 -4.48 -18.13
CA ILE A 172 -19.36 -3.77 -19.17
C ILE A 172 -20.35 -4.70 -19.87
N PHE A 173 -19.95 -5.93 -20.20
CA PHE A 173 -20.76 -6.89 -20.95
C PHE A 173 -21.73 -7.72 -20.10
N THR A 174 -21.79 -7.46 -18.80
CA THR A 174 -22.69 -8.17 -17.87
C THR A 174 -23.83 -7.25 -17.49
N ASP A 175 -25.07 -7.74 -17.57
CA ASP A 175 -26.27 -6.95 -17.23
C ASP A 175 -27.21 -7.66 -16.21
N ASN A 176 -26.76 -8.77 -15.63
CA ASN A 176 -27.59 -9.68 -14.82
C ASN A 176 -27.43 -9.51 -13.30
N GLY A 177 -26.85 -8.40 -12.84
CA GLY A 177 -26.63 -8.11 -11.41
C GLY A 177 -25.33 -8.67 -10.81
N THR A 178 -24.58 -9.50 -11.53
CA THR A 178 -23.23 -9.93 -11.10
C THR A 178 -22.17 -8.82 -11.23
N GLU A 179 -22.52 -7.71 -11.89
CA GLU A 179 -21.73 -6.50 -12.03
C GLU A 179 -21.24 -5.95 -10.69
N ALA A 180 -22.11 -5.97 -9.67
CA ALA A 180 -21.80 -5.51 -8.32
C ALA A 180 -20.70 -6.37 -7.68
N SER A 181 -20.72 -7.69 -7.90
CA SER A 181 -19.68 -8.61 -7.42
C SER A 181 -18.34 -8.34 -8.10
N ILE A 182 -18.34 -8.12 -9.43
CA ILE A 182 -17.11 -7.80 -10.19
C ILE A 182 -16.49 -6.50 -9.66
N LEU A 183 -17.31 -5.50 -9.38
CA LEU A 183 -16.88 -4.19 -8.89
C LEU A 183 -16.24 -4.30 -7.49
N ILE A 184 -16.82 -5.10 -6.60
CA ILE A 184 -16.28 -5.36 -5.26
C ILE A 184 -14.97 -6.14 -5.33
N ILE A 185 -14.90 -7.20 -6.15
CA ILE A 185 -13.69 -7.99 -6.34
C ILE A 185 -12.56 -7.10 -6.87
N ASN A 186 -12.85 -6.27 -7.87
CA ASN A 186 -11.89 -5.31 -8.42
C ASN A 186 -11.39 -4.34 -7.34
N SER A 187 -12.28 -3.80 -6.50
CA SER A 187 -11.91 -2.90 -5.40
C SER A 187 -11.00 -3.57 -4.36
N ILE A 188 -11.31 -4.81 -3.95
CA ILE A 188 -10.47 -5.59 -3.03
C ILE A 188 -9.08 -5.82 -3.64
N LEU A 189 -9.03 -6.12 -4.94
CA LEU A 189 -7.78 -6.31 -5.65
C LEU A 189 -6.92 -5.04 -5.68
N PHE A 190 -7.52 -3.89 -5.98
CA PHE A 190 -6.85 -2.59 -5.93
C PHE A 190 -6.39 -2.23 -4.52
N LEU A 191 -7.18 -2.52 -3.49
CA LEU A 191 -6.79 -2.32 -2.10
C LEU A 191 -5.54 -3.15 -1.75
N GLY A 192 -5.50 -4.42 -2.15
CA GLY A 192 -4.34 -5.28 -2.01
C GLY A 192 -3.13 -4.74 -2.75
N PHE A 193 -3.31 -4.33 -4.01
CA PHE A 193 -2.26 -3.72 -4.82
C PHE A 193 -1.67 -2.45 -4.18
N PHE A 194 -2.51 -1.51 -3.74
CA PHE A 194 -2.06 -0.30 -3.04
C PHE A 194 -1.31 -0.64 -1.75
N THR A 195 -1.78 -1.62 -0.98
CA THR A 195 -1.13 -2.07 0.26
C THR A 195 0.28 -2.62 -0.01
N VAL A 196 0.43 -3.44 -1.05
CA VAL A 196 1.68 -4.07 -1.48
C VAL A 196 2.67 -3.01 -1.99
N ILE A 197 2.25 -2.21 -2.98
CA ILE A 197 3.12 -1.26 -3.66
C ILE A 197 3.40 -0.04 -2.78
N LEU A 198 2.38 0.62 -2.23
CA LEU A 198 2.56 1.87 -1.46
C LEU A 198 2.95 1.63 0.00
N GLY A 199 2.72 0.42 0.52
CA GLY A 199 2.86 0.11 1.94
C GLY A 199 4.03 -0.79 2.33
N MET A 200 4.49 -1.71 1.47
CA MET A 200 5.38 -2.80 1.92
C MET A 200 6.70 -2.97 1.15
N LEU A 201 6.67 -2.92 -0.19
CA LEU A 201 7.71 -3.60 -0.99
C LEU A 201 8.84 -2.74 -1.58
N PRO A 202 8.64 -1.51 -2.06
CA PRO A 202 9.52 -1.02 -3.11
C PRO A 202 10.89 -0.57 -2.62
N LEU A 203 11.03 -0.17 -1.35
CA LEU A 203 12.30 0.41 -0.91
C LEU A 203 13.35 -0.65 -0.58
N ARG A 204 12.96 -1.72 0.14
CA ARG A 204 13.86 -2.84 0.47
C ARG A 204 14.32 -3.58 -0.78
N GLU A 205 13.38 -3.96 -1.64
CA GLU A 205 13.72 -4.71 -2.86
C GLU A 205 14.63 -3.92 -3.80
N SER A 206 14.38 -2.62 -3.96
CA SER A 206 15.21 -1.79 -4.85
C SER A 206 16.61 -1.56 -4.28
N TYR A 207 16.77 -1.53 -2.95
CA TYR A 207 18.08 -1.51 -2.31
C TYR A 207 18.82 -2.84 -2.49
N GLU A 208 18.16 -3.97 -2.26
CA GLU A 208 18.76 -5.31 -2.43
C GLU A 208 19.14 -5.59 -3.90
N LYS A 209 18.35 -5.09 -4.86
CA LYS A 209 18.63 -5.18 -6.30
C LYS A 209 19.66 -4.16 -6.80
N GLN A 210 20.20 -3.32 -5.90
CA GLN A 210 21.15 -2.24 -6.20
C GLN A 210 20.62 -1.21 -7.22
N GLU A 211 19.30 -1.03 -7.29
CA GLU A 211 18.67 0.00 -8.10
C GLU A 211 18.80 1.38 -7.42
N ILE A 212 18.80 1.40 -6.09
CA ILE A 212 19.01 2.59 -5.26
C ILE A 212 20.20 2.39 -4.32
N ILE A 213 20.94 3.46 -4.06
CA ILE A 213 22.08 3.50 -3.15
C ILE A 213 21.68 4.32 -1.94
N PHE A 214 22.00 3.82 -0.75
CA PHE A 214 21.84 4.57 0.48
C PHE A 214 22.84 5.73 0.53
N ASP A 215 22.34 6.95 0.73
CA ASP A 215 23.15 8.18 0.80
C ASP A 215 23.39 8.60 2.25
N GLY A 216 22.34 8.62 3.08
CA GLY A 216 22.46 9.05 4.47
C GLY A 216 21.17 8.99 5.28
N ILE A 217 21.29 9.28 6.58
CA ILE A 217 20.17 9.53 7.49
C ILE A 217 20.36 10.94 8.06
N GLU A 218 19.41 11.81 7.78
CA GLU A 218 19.40 13.22 8.19
C GLU A 218 18.40 13.42 9.33
N LYS A 219 18.65 14.39 10.20
CA LYS A 219 17.73 14.75 11.27
C LYS A 219 16.72 15.78 10.75
N LEU A 220 15.43 15.55 11.03
CA LEU A 220 14.32 16.45 10.68
C LEU A 220 14.06 17.50 11.76
#